data_AF-A0A6L2Q7T1-F1
#
_entry.id   AF-A0A6L2Q7T1-F1
#
_cell.length_a   1.000
_cell.length_b   1.000
_cell.length_c   1.000
_cell.angle_alpha   90.00
_cell.angle_beta   90.00
_cell.angle_gamma   90.00
#
_symmetry.space_group_name_H-M   'P 1'
#
loop_
_entity.id
_entity.type
_entity.pdbx_description
1 polymer ?
#
loop_
_entity_poly.entity_id
_entity_poly.type
_entity_poly.pdbx_seq_one_letter_code
_entity_poly.pdbx_strand_id
1 'polypeptide(L)'
;VWCDWLLCHSSVWNPPPSCVDYRVGPPGDAWGRVASLVNLLEKLECQKTILVTGPKEVILFSTDYELVRLPEDATLCGFTPLMYNDQEPVCTSKETDMEQAHVVLRIRKIVFFGTVFLCGVDPPVLKLQKFDSGFSEYVSVVQSSSQGSPSSLHEEDQSDSELVVESFSEDEDGDKTVDKEGKMEPALSASNQELDPSTEVAPVEIQNLLHRKEELEKRHRRQERHRQRVQAILRDSVVSVEIEVKPHNLVPDTNCFIDYLSQLQIIAQAGPAQQHYYTLMVPLVVLKELEGLARRGKDRDYIPLPPVDPEHAAKVAEAAKLALVFLRSRSPGVRCVTSRGTVIHTSAFAMEEDSEQDERNDDKILTTSLSLCRSSGRDQSKP
;
A
#
# COMPACT_ATOMS: atom_id res chain seq x y z
N VAL A 1 10.37 8.50 -19.46
CA VAL A 1 10.25 7.90 -18.11
C VAL A 1 9.11 6.90 -17.98
N TRP A 2 7.82 7.29 -17.96
CA TRP A 2 6.74 6.31 -17.72
C TRP A 2 6.66 5.24 -18.81
N CYS A 3 6.80 5.63 -20.09
CA CYS A 3 6.94 4.66 -21.19
C CYS A 3 8.13 3.70 -21.00
N ASP A 4 9.26 4.20 -20.50
CA ASP A 4 10.44 3.37 -20.21
C ASP A 4 10.17 2.38 -19.08
N TRP A 5 9.42 2.79 -18.05
CA TRP A 5 8.99 1.88 -16.98
C TRP A 5 8.03 0.81 -17.50
N LEU A 6 7.06 1.18 -18.34
CA LEU A 6 6.12 0.23 -18.96
C LEU A 6 6.86 -0.79 -19.85
N LEU A 7 7.88 -0.34 -20.60
CA LEU A 7 8.74 -1.22 -21.41
C LEU A 7 9.41 -2.32 -20.56
N CYS A 8 9.94 -1.95 -19.40
CA CYS A 8 10.64 -2.89 -18.51
C CYS A 8 9.71 -3.87 -17.77
N HIS A 9 8.45 -3.50 -17.54
CA HIS A 9 7.56 -4.23 -16.63
C HIS A 9 6.26 -4.68 -17.30
N SER A 10 6.34 -5.17 -18.54
CA SER A 10 5.17 -5.63 -19.31
C SER A 10 4.31 -6.64 -18.56
N SER A 11 4.91 -7.54 -17.78
CA SER A 11 4.20 -8.55 -16.98
C SER A 11 3.33 -7.96 -15.87
N VAL A 12 3.54 -6.69 -15.47
CA VAL A 12 2.78 -6.04 -14.39
C VAL A 12 1.48 -5.45 -14.91
N TRP A 13 1.47 -5.00 -16.17
CA TRP A 13 0.34 -4.25 -16.74
C TRP A 13 -0.24 -4.89 -18.01
N ASN A 14 0.35 -5.95 -18.56
CA ASN A 14 -0.18 -6.68 -19.72
C ASN A 14 -0.59 -8.11 -19.30
N PRO A 15 -1.86 -8.53 -19.44
CA PRO A 15 -2.98 -7.79 -20.05
C PRO A 15 -3.33 -6.51 -19.28
N PRO A 16 -3.80 -5.45 -19.98
CA PRO A 16 -4.19 -4.19 -19.35
C PRO A 16 -5.13 -4.39 -18.16
N PRO A 17 -4.83 -3.82 -16.98
CA PRO A 17 -5.69 -3.96 -15.83
C PRO A 17 -7.05 -3.31 -16.10
N SER A 18 -8.11 -3.91 -15.57
CA SER A 18 -9.46 -3.33 -15.60
C SER A 18 -9.44 -1.98 -14.86
N CYS A 19 -9.63 -0.88 -15.58
CA CYS A 19 -9.73 0.45 -14.98
C CYS A 19 -11.15 0.75 -14.45
N VAL A 20 -12.05 -0.24 -14.46
CA VAL A 20 -13.46 -0.06 -14.08
C VAL A 20 -13.60 0.26 -12.58
N ASP A 21 -12.66 -0.22 -11.77
CA ASP A 21 -12.65 -0.04 -10.32
C ASP A 21 -11.94 1.24 -9.86
N TYR A 22 -11.24 1.94 -10.77
CA TYR A 22 -10.46 3.13 -10.44
C TYR A 22 -11.09 4.38 -11.05
N ARG A 23 -11.83 5.17 -10.25
CA ARG A 23 -12.31 6.52 -10.64
C ARG A 23 -11.20 7.58 -10.57
N VAL A 24 -9.97 7.22 -10.90
CA VAL A 24 -8.81 8.11 -10.85
C VAL A 24 -8.53 8.66 -12.24
N GLY A 25 -8.76 9.96 -12.42
CA GLY A 25 -8.55 10.67 -13.68
C GLY A 25 -9.84 10.88 -14.49
N PRO A 26 -9.78 11.64 -15.59
CA PRO A 26 -10.96 11.92 -16.38
C PRO A 26 -11.51 10.60 -16.95
N PRO A 27 -12.83 10.38 -16.94
CA PRO A 27 -13.42 9.15 -17.45
C PRO A 27 -12.95 8.90 -18.89
N GLY A 28 -12.56 7.67 -19.20
CA GLY A 28 -12.22 7.26 -20.56
C GLY A 28 -11.07 6.29 -20.66
N ASP A 29 -10.92 5.74 -21.87
CA ASP A 29 -9.89 4.77 -22.22
C ASP A 29 -8.49 5.43 -22.27
N ALA A 30 -7.66 5.11 -21.29
CA ALA A 30 -6.27 5.58 -21.23
C ALA A 30 -5.47 5.15 -22.46
N TRP A 31 -5.72 3.94 -22.97
CA TRP A 31 -5.03 3.39 -24.14
C TRP A 31 -5.49 4.08 -25.41
N GLY A 32 -6.77 4.43 -25.51
CA GLY A 32 -7.31 5.29 -26.57
C GLY A 32 -6.64 6.66 -26.61
N ARG A 33 -6.40 7.27 -25.44
CA ARG A 33 -5.66 8.55 -25.36
C ARG A 33 -4.20 8.41 -25.76
N VAL A 34 -3.54 7.32 -25.34
CA VAL A 34 -2.17 7.00 -25.78
C VAL A 34 -2.14 6.83 -27.30
N ALA A 35 -3.10 6.13 -27.88
CA ALA A 35 -3.22 5.96 -29.33
C ALA A 35 -3.33 7.32 -30.04
N SER A 36 -4.23 8.18 -29.57
CA SER A 36 -4.39 9.55 -30.10
C SER A 36 -3.09 10.37 -29.99
N LEU A 37 -2.39 10.31 -28.86
CA LEU A 37 -1.09 10.97 -28.69
C LEU A 37 -0.07 10.45 -29.71
N VAL A 38 0.03 9.14 -29.88
CA VAL A 38 0.97 8.51 -30.82
C VAL A 38 0.65 8.92 -32.27
N ASN A 39 -0.63 8.95 -32.65
CA ASN A 39 -1.07 9.41 -33.98
C ASN A 39 -0.67 10.87 -34.24
N LEU A 40 -0.83 11.74 -33.24
CA LEU A 40 -0.43 13.14 -33.33
C LEU A 40 1.09 13.28 -33.44
N LEU A 41 1.84 12.57 -32.60
CA LEU A 41 3.30 12.62 -32.58
C LEU A 41 3.94 12.02 -33.84
N GLU A 42 3.35 10.97 -34.44
CA GLU A 42 3.84 10.37 -35.68
C GLU A 42 3.73 11.34 -36.87
N LYS A 43 2.65 12.13 -36.90
CA LYS A 43 2.37 13.19 -37.88
C LYS A 43 3.20 14.45 -37.68
N LEU A 44 3.82 14.65 -36.52
CA LEU A 44 4.72 15.77 -36.32
C LEU A 44 5.96 15.60 -37.20
N GLU A 45 6.14 16.54 -38.13
CA GLU A 45 7.37 16.70 -38.90
C GLU A 45 8.47 17.35 -38.03
N CYS A 46 8.71 16.81 -36.84
CA CYS A 46 9.95 17.12 -36.13
C CYS A 46 11.09 16.55 -36.96
N GLN A 47 12.13 17.33 -37.25
CA GLN A 47 13.27 16.96 -38.10
C GLN A 47 13.87 15.61 -37.66
N LYS A 48 13.34 14.50 -38.22
CA LYS A 48 13.67 13.11 -37.83
C LYS A 48 15.15 12.78 -38.09
N THR A 49 15.81 13.64 -38.86
CA THR A 49 17.21 13.58 -39.27
C THR A 49 18.18 14.25 -38.30
N ILE A 50 17.71 14.99 -37.28
CA ILE A 50 18.59 15.61 -36.27
C ILE A 50 19.32 14.53 -35.46
N LEU A 51 18.63 13.45 -35.13
CA LEU A 51 19.15 12.39 -34.27
C LEU A 51 19.75 11.26 -35.09
N VAL A 52 20.97 10.89 -34.74
CA VAL A 52 21.69 9.75 -35.31
C VAL A 52 21.82 8.66 -34.24
N THR A 53 21.52 7.42 -34.64
CA THR A 53 21.75 6.23 -33.81
C THR A 53 22.85 5.41 -34.47
N GLY A 54 23.84 4.97 -33.69
CA GLY A 54 24.95 4.21 -34.21
C GLY A 54 25.80 3.57 -33.13
N PRO A 55 26.76 2.70 -33.51
CA PRO A 55 27.67 2.05 -32.56
C PRO A 55 28.46 3.10 -31.78
N LYS A 56 28.62 2.89 -30.46
CA LYS A 56 29.37 3.79 -29.55
C LYS A 56 30.74 4.17 -30.12
N GLU A 57 31.40 3.23 -30.80
CA GLU A 57 32.72 3.38 -31.42
C GLU A 57 32.74 4.33 -32.64
N VAL A 58 31.65 4.47 -33.39
CA VAL A 58 31.63 5.39 -34.53
C VAL A 58 31.40 6.83 -34.05
N ILE A 59 30.63 6.97 -32.98
CA ILE A 59 30.23 8.25 -32.39
C ILE A 59 31.39 8.87 -31.59
N LEU A 60 32.08 8.07 -30.74
CA LEU A 60 33.13 8.58 -29.85
C LEU A 60 34.33 9.17 -30.60
N PHE A 61 34.56 8.74 -31.84
CA PHE A 61 35.69 9.19 -32.66
C PHE A 61 35.32 10.29 -33.65
N SER A 62 34.03 10.65 -33.76
CA SER A 62 33.58 11.75 -34.61
C SER A 62 33.63 13.08 -33.84
N THR A 63 34.26 14.11 -34.42
CA THR A 63 34.36 15.44 -33.79
C THR A 63 33.10 16.26 -33.91
N ASP A 64 32.19 15.90 -34.80
CA ASP A 64 31.07 16.74 -35.25
C ASP A 64 29.76 16.40 -34.54
N TYR A 65 29.73 15.30 -33.79
CA TYR A 65 28.56 14.82 -33.07
C TYR A 65 28.77 14.88 -31.55
N GLU A 66 27.66 14.99 -30.84
CA GLU A 66 27.60 14.94 -29.39
C GLU A 66 26.46 14.06 -28.89
N LEU A 67 26.65 13.45 -27.72
CA LEU A 67 25.70 12.52 -27.12
C LEU A 67 24.52 13.27 -26.51
N VAL A 68 23.31 12.89 -26.90
CA VAL A 68 22.08 13.46 -26.34
C VAL A 68 21.72 12.68 -25.08
N ARG A 69 21.83 13.32 -23.92
CA ARG A 69 21.42 12.74 -22.63
C ARG A 69 20.26 13.53 -22.05
N LEU A 70 19.09 12.89 -21.95
CA LEU A 70 17.92 13.54 -21.36
C LEU A 70 18.15 13.84 -19.85
N PRO A 71 17.78 15.05 -19.37
CA PRO A 71 17.92 15.41 -17.95
C PRO A 71 17.22 14.45 -17.00
N GLU A 72 16.05 13.91 -17.39
CA GLU A 72 15.31 12.93 -16.61
C GLU A 72 16.06 11.59 -16.46
N ASP A 73 16.79 11.16 -17.49
CA ASP A 73 17.59 9.93 -17.47
C ASP A 73 18.81 10.10 -16.55
N ALA A 74 19.41 11.29 -16.52
CA ALA A 74 20.47 11.62 -15.57
C ALA A 74 19.96 11.68 -14.12
N THR A 75 18.77 12.25 -13.91
CA THR A 75 18.14 12.40 -12.59
C THR A 75 17.76 11.05 -11.98
N LEU A 76 17.29 10.12 -12.80
CA LEU A 76 16.87 8.77 -12.38
C LEU A 76 17.98 7.73 -12.55
N CYS A 77 19.23 8.16 -12.76
CA CYS A 77 20.35 7.26 -12.87
C CYS A 77 20.54 6.46 -11.57
N GLY A 78 20.56 5.12 -11.68
CA GLY A 78 20.63 4.22 -10.53
C GLY A 78 19.27 3.85 -9.92
N PHE A 79 18.16 4.35 -10.48
CA PHE A 79 16.83 3.89 -10.09
C PHE A 79 16.56 2.51 -10.67
N THR A 80 16.66 1.47 -9.82
CA THR A 80 16.61 0.05 -10.19
C THR A 80 15.49 -0.33 -11.17
N PRO A 81 14.23 0.17 -11.02
CA PRO A 81 13.17 -0.15 -11.97
C PRO A 81 13.45 0.29 -13.42
N LEU A 82 14.30 1.29 -13.66
CA LEU A 82 14.66 1.74 -15.00
C LEU A 82 16.01 1.20 -15.50
N MET A 83 16.74 0.45 -14.66
CA MET A 83 18.09 -0.03 -15.00
C MET A 83 18.11 -1.12 -16.07
N TYR A 84 17.00 -1.80 -16.31
CA TYR A 84 16.91 -2.88 -17.33
C TYR A 84 16.69 -2.35 -18.76
N ASN A 85 16.58 -1.03 -18.94
CA ASN A 85 16.39 -0.39 -20.23
C ASN A 85 17.75 0.02 -20.83
N ASP A 86 18.52 -0.96 -21.31
CA ASP A 86 19.77 -0.69 -22.04
C ASP A 86 19.43 -0.12 -23.43
N GLN A 87 19.37 1.20 -23.54
CA GLN A 87 19.11 1.88 -24.81
C GLN A 87 20.40 2.19 -25.57
N GLU A 88 20.32 2.08 -26.89
CA GLU A 88 21.39 2.50 -27.78
C GLU A 88 21.68 4.01 -27.62
N PRO A 89 22.94 4.43 -27.69
CA PRO A 89 23.29 5.85 -27.63
C PRO A 89 22.69 6.60 -28.82
N VAL A 90 22.15 7.79 -28.53
CA VAL A 90 21.62 8.69 -29.56
C VAL A 90 22.40 9.98 -29.55
N CYS A 91 22.77 10.47 -30.73
CA CYS A 91 23.62 11.64 -30.90
C CYS A 91 22.99 12.66 -31.84
N THR A 92 23.48 13.89 -31.76
CA THR A 92 23.09 15.01 -32.61
C THR A 92 24.33 15.75 -33.10
N SER A 93 24.22 16.51 -34.18
CA SER A 93 25.29 17.42 -34.62
C SER A 93 25.49 18.52 -33.58
N LYS A 94 26.73 18.93 -33.33
CA LYS A 94 27.08 20.06 -32.43
C LYS A 94 26.51 21.41 -32.87
N GLU A 95 26.10 21.53 -34.13
CA GLU A 95 25.44 22.73 -34.65
C GLU A 95 23.95 22.78 -34.29
N THR A 96 23.39 21.66 -33.80
CA THR A 96 21.98 21.55 -33.44
C THR A 96 21.76 22.05 -32.03
N ASP A 97 20.66 22.77 -31.81
CA ASP A 97 20.18 23.08 -30.47
C ASP A 97 19.89 21.79 -29.66
N MET A 98 20.55 21.66 -28.50
CA MET A 98 20.40 20.53 -27.61
C MET A 98 18.98 20.44 -27.01
N GLU A 99 18.30 21.56 -26.78
CA GLU A 99 16.91 21.55 -26.30
C GLU A 99 15.98 20.92 -27.34
N GLN A 100 16.18 21.29 -28.61
CA GLN A 100 15.47 20.67 -29.73
C GLN A 100 15.78 19.17 -29.81
N ALA A 101 17.06 18.77 -29.72
CA ALA A 101 17.46 17.37 -29.74
C ALA A 101 16.79 16.56 -28.61
N HIS A 102 16.69 17.12 -27.40
CA HIS A 102 15.96 16.49 -26.28
C HIS A 102 14.48 16.27 -26.59
N VAL A 103 13.79 17.27 -27.16
CA VAL A 103 12.37 17.15 -27.51
C VAL A 103 12.18 16.09 -28.58
N VAL A 104 13.00 16.09 -29.64
CA VAL A 104 12.93 15.09 -30.71
C VAL A 104 13.19 13.68 -30.17
N LEU A 105 14.12 13.53 -29.22
CA LEU A 105 14.42 12.23 -28.62
C LEU A 105 13.24 11.72 -27.78
N ARG A 106 12.58 12.59 -27.00
CA ARG A 106 11.36 12.24 -26.26
C ARG A 106 10.24 11.77 -27.20
N ILE A 107 10.00 12.52 -28.28
CA ILE A 107 8.99 12.16 -29.29
C ILE A 107 9.32 10.80 -29.90
N ARG A 108 10.58 10.58 -30.32
CA ARG A 108 11.03 9.30 -30.88
C ARG A 108 10.79 8.13 -29.92
N LYS A 109 11.12 8.29 -28.63
CA LYS A 109 10.88 7.26 -27.61
C LYS A 109 9.39 6.94 -27.43
N ILE A 110 8.54 7.96 -27.35
CA ILE A 110 7.07 7.79 -27.19
C ILE A 110 6.46 7.13 -28.44
N VAL A 111 6.87 7.56 -29.63
CA VAL A 111 6.39 6.98 -30.90
C VAL A 111 6.82 5.52 -31.02
N PHE A 112 8.08 5.18 -30.70
CA PHE A 112 8.54 3.79 -30.66
C PHE A 112 7.70 2.95 -29.69
N PHE A 113 7.49 3.46 -28.47
CA PHE A 113 6.68 2.79 -27.47
C PHE A 113 5.27 2.46 -27.98
N GLY A 114 4.58 3.42 -28.60
CA GLY A 114 3.22 3.21 -29.11
C GLY A 114 3.13 2.34 -30.37
N THR A 115 3.96 2.64 -31.37
CA THR A 115 3.84 2.04 -32.71
C THR A 115 4.49 0.66 -32.82
N VAL A 116 5.59 0.44 -32.11
CA VAL A 116 6.34 -0.83 -32.17
C VAL A 116 5.99 -1.69 -30.98
N PHE A 117 6.19 -1.19 -29.77
CA PHE A 117 6.08 -2.01 -28.58
C PHE A 117 4.61 -2.35 -28.23
N LEU A 118 3.72 -1.37 -28.05
CA LEU A 118 2.31 -1.63 -27.71
C LEU A 118 1.55 -2.41 -28.80
N CYS A 119 2.01 -2.36 -30.05
CA CYS A 119 1.47 -3.16 -31.14
C CYS A 119 2.06 -4.59 -31.19
N GLY A 120 3.25 -4.80 -30.62
CA GLY A 120 3.99 -6.06 -30.66
C GLY A 120 3.96 -6.89 -29.38
N VAL A 121 3.51 -6.31 -28.25
CA VAL A 121 3.28 -7.06 -27.01
C VAL A 121 2.12 -8.06 -27.16
N ASP A 122 2.13 -9.12 -26.35
CA ASP A 122 1.10 -10.16 -26.34
C ASP A 122 0.41 -10.22 -24.95
N PRO A 123 -0.91 -9.97 -24.85
CA PRO A 123 -1.80 -9.52 -25.93
C PRO A 123 -1.47 -8.10 -26.41
N PRO A 124 -1.77 -7.75 -27.68
CA PRO A 124 -1.51 -6.40 -28.20
C PRO A 124 -2.47 -5.39 -27.57
N VAL A 125 -1.95 -4.20 -27.30
CA VAL A 125 -2.72 -3.10 -26.69
C VAL A 125 -3.20 -2.09 -27.74
N LEU A 126 -2.35 -1.80 -28.73
CA LEU A 126 -2.69 -0.96 -29.86
C LEU A 126 -2.67 -1.78 -31.16
N LYS A 127 -3.43 -1.32 -32.16
CA LYS A 127 -3.39 -1.88 -33.51
C LYS A 127 -3.47 -0.76 -34.54
N LEU A 128 -2.71 -0.89 -35.63
CA LEU A 128 -2.84 -0.02 -36.78
C LEU A 128 -4.10 -0.41 -37.58
N GLN A 129 -5.12 0.43 -37.54
CA GLN A 129 -6.33 0.32 -38.33
C GLN A 129 -6.15 1.08 -39.65
N LYS A 130 -6.43 0.40 -40.76
CA LYS A 130 -6.44 1.00 -42.10
C LYS A 130 -7.88 1.23 -42.53
N PHE A 131 -8.20 2.45 -42.92
CA PHE A 131 -9.53 2.81 -43.42
C PHE A 131 -9.54 2.75 -44.95
N ASP A 132 -10.72 2.50 -45.53
CA ASP A 132 -10.92 2.45 -46.98
C ASP A 132 -10.59 3.79 -47.68
N SER A 133 -10.58 4.90 -46.92
CA SER A 133 -10.12 6.22 -47.37
C SER A 133 -8.61 6.31 -47.60
N GLY A 134 -7.84 5.26 -47.28
CA GLY A 134 -6.38 5.23 -47.35
C GLY A 134 -5.67 5.79 -46.12
N PHE A 135 -6.41 6.34 -45.15
CA PHE A 135 -5.85 6.79 -43.87
C PHE A 135 -5.57 5.59 -42.95
N SER A 136 -4.48 5.65 -42.20
CA SER A 136 -4.14 4.64 -41.19
C SER A 136 -3.99 5.31 -39.83
N GLU A 137 -4.52 4.67 -38.78
CA GLU A 137 -4.50 5.20 -37.42
C GLU A 137 -4.29 4.10 -36.40
N TYR A 138 -3.49 4.37 -35.36
CA TYR A 138 -3.39 3.48 -34.21
C TYR A 138 -4.64 3.64 -33.33
N VAL A 139 -5.26 2.51 -32.99
CA VAL A 139 -6.45 2.43 -32.12
C VAL A 139 -6.21 1.45 -30.98
N SER A 140 -6.84 1.71 -29.83
CA SER A 140 -6.86 0.80 -28.68
C SER A 140 -7.68 -0.44 -29.00
N VAL A 141 -7.15 -1.62 -28.66
CA VAL A 141 -7.89 -2.90 -28.73
C VAL A 141 -8.26 -3.44 -27.35
N VAL A 142 -8.01 -2.65 -26.30
CA VAL A 142 -8.32 -3.01 -24.92
C VAL A 142 -9.84 -2.96 -24.71
N GLN A 143 -10.43 -4.09 -24.34
CA GLN A 143 -11.86 -4.18 -24.07
C GLN A 143 -12.19 -3.45 -22.76
N SER A 144 -12.64 -2.21 -22.89
CA SER A 144 -13.30 -1.50 -21.79
C SER A 144 -14.73 -2.03 -21.70
N SER A 145 -15.11 -2.66 -20.59
CA SER A 145 -16.46 -3.22 -20.35
C SER A 145 -17.56 -2.14 -20.17
N SER A 146 -17.37 -0.96 -20.77
CA SER A 146 -18.23 0.22 -20.66
C SER A 146 -18.95 0.57 -21.96
N GLN A 147 -19.26 -0.41 -22.81
CA GLN A 147 -20.28 -0.26 -23.84
C GLN A 147 -21.30 -1.40 -23.76
N GLY A 148 -22.49 -1.05 -23.29
CA GLY A 148 -23.63 -1.95 -23.27
C GLY A 148 -24.01 -2.40 -24.68
N SER A 149 -24.05 -3.71 -24.88
CA SER A 149 -24.95 -4.38 -25.82
C SER A 149 -25.23 -5.79 -25.28
N PRO A 150 -26.51 -6.20 -25.14
CA PRO A 150 -26.88 -7.46 -24.53
C PRO A 150 -26.97 -8.55 -25.59
N SER A 151 -25.89 -9.25 -25.90
CA SER A 151 -25.94 -10.43 -26.78
C SER A 151 -24.65 -11.24 -26.69
N SER A 152 -24.55 -12.13 -25.71
CA SER A 152 -24.18 -13.55 -25.89
C SER A 152 -23.77 -14.13 -24.55
N LEU A 153 -24.69 -14.92 -23.99
CA LEU A 153 -24.40 -15.98 -23.03
C LEU A 153 -23.25 -16.82 -23.60
N HIS A 154 -22.14 -16.92 -22.89
CA HIS A 154 -21.39 -18.16 -22.79
C HIS A 154 -20.71 -18.20 -21.43
N GLU A 155 -21.14 -19.20 -20.67
CA GLU A 155 -20.61 -19.67 -19.41
C GLU A 155 -19.16 -20.14 -19.58
N GLU A 156 -18.48 -20.34 -18.45
CA GLU A 156 -17.21 -21.07 -18.27
C GLU A 156 -15.93 -20.23 -18.42
N ASP A 157 -15.49 -19.63 -17.31
CA ASP A 157 -14.26 -20.05 -16.61
C ASP A 157 -14.07 -19.21 -15.33
N GLN A 158 -14.69 -19.65 -14.24
CA GLN A 158 -14.29 -19.21 -12.91
C GLN A 158 -13.12 -20.09 -12.48
N SER A 159 -11.92 -19.71 -12.90
CA SER A 159 -10.69 -20.30 -12.37
C SER A 159 -10.59 -19.96 -10.88
N ASP A 160 -10.70 -21.00 -10.06
CA ASP A 160 -10.41 -21.03 -8.63
C ASP A 160 -9.10 -20.30 -8.33
N SER A 161 -9.21 -19.09 -7.77
CA SER A 161 -8.11 -18.47 -7.05
C SER A 161 -8.28 -18.86 -5.58
N GLU A 162 -7.49 -19.87 -5.21
CA GLU A 162 -7.37 -20.44 -3.87
C GLU A 162 -6.89 -19.36 -2.89
N LEU A 163 -7.82 -18.58 -2.33
CA LEU A 163 -7.54 -17.66 -1.23
C LEU A 163 -7.51 -18.44 0.08
N VAL A 164 -6.29 -18.76 0.51
CA VAL A 164 -5.98 -19.28 1.85
C VAL A 164 -6.36 -18.21 2.86
N VAL A 165 -7.54 -18.34 3.48
CA VAL A 165 -7.92 -17.52 4.63
C VAL A 165 -7.29 -18.14 5.86
N GLU A 166 -6.19 -17.56 6.34
CA GLU A 166 -5.60 -17.91 7.63
C GLU A 166 -6.63 -17.65 8.74
N SER A 167 -6.97 -18.72 9.45
CA SER A 167 -7.96 -18.74 10.51
C SER A 167 -7.37 -18.11 11.78
N PHE A 168 -7.70 -16.85 12.08
CA PHE A 168 -7.55 -16.31 13.43
C PHE A 168 -8.71 -16.83 14.30
N SER A 169 -8.45 -17.89 15.06
CA SER A 169 -9.32 -18.29 16.16
C SER A 169 -9.00 -17.43 17.38
N GLU A 170 -9.78 -16.38 17.61
CA GLU A 170 -9.95 -15.83 18.96
C GLU A 170 -10.97 -16.73 19.69
N ASP A 171 -10.45 -17.62 20.54
CA ASP A 171 -11.24 -18.27 21.57
C ASP A 171 -11.55 -17.24 22.67
N GLU A 172 -12.66 -16.51 22.54
CA GLU A 172 -13.32 -15.96 23.72
C GLU A 172 -14.22 -17.04 24.35
N ASP A 173 -13.66 -17.64 25.38
CA ASP A 173 -14.35 -18.40 26.42
C ASP A 173 -15.33 -17.48 27.16
N GLY A 174 -16.61 -17.82 27.17
CA GLY A 174 -17.61 -16.97 27.80
C GLY A 174 -19.06 -17.34 27.54
N ASP A 175 -19.47 -18.57 27.82
CA ASP A 175 -20.83 -18.73 28.35
C ASP A 175 -20.94 -19.90 29.32
N LYS A 176 -21.03 -19.53 30.61
CA LYS A 176 -21.41 -20.39 31.72
C LYS A 176 -22.93 -20.40 31.81
N THR A 177 -23.56 -21.51 31.43
CA THR A 177 -24.87 -21.86 31.98
C THR A 177 -24.77 -23.19 32.71
N VAL A 178 -24.59 -23.02 34.02
CA VAL A 178 -24.83 -24.01 35.08
C VAL A 178 -26.30 -24.42 35.03
N ASP A 179 -26.61 -25.72 34.98
CA ASP A 179 -27.51 -26.34 35.96
C ASP A 179 -27.67 -27.86 35.79
N LYS A 180 -27.11 -28.57 36.79
CA LYS A 180 -27.70 -29.66 37.59
C LYS A 180 -28.00 -31.02 36.95
N GLU A 181 -27.09 -31.94 37.26
CA GLU A 181 -27.38 -33.37 37.47
C GLU A 181 -28.49 -33.59 38.52
N GLY A 182 -29.37 -34.55 38.25
CA GLY A 182 -30.39 -35.01 39.19
C GLY A 182 -31.07 -36.31 38.74
N LYS A 183 -30.46 -37.45 39.11
CA LYS A 183 -31.02 -38.80 39.35
C LYS A 183 -32.49 -39.07 38.98
N MET A 184 -32.76 -40.15 38.22
CA MET A 184 -33.56 -41.28 38.72
C MET A 184 -33.52 -42.53 37.81
N GLU A 185 -33.23 -43.64 38.50
CA GLU A 185 -33.32 -45.09 38.25
C GLU A 185 -34.09 -45.71 37.06
N PRO A 186 -33.73 -46.96 36.68
CA PRO A 186 -34.30 -47.73 35.58
C PRO A 186 -35.50 -48.59 36.02
N ALA A 187 -36.40 -48.90 35.09
CA ALA A 187 -37.44 -49.91 35.29
C ALA A 187 -37.45 -50.92 34.14
N LEU A 188 -37.17 -52.17 34.51
CA LEU A 188 -37.12 -53.39 33.71
C LEU A 188 -38.52 -53.87 33.32
N SER A 189 -38.65 -54.49 32.15
CA SER A 189 -39.45 -55.73 32.04
C SER A 189 -38.87 -56.67 30.98
N ALA A 190 -38.68 -57.91 31.42
CA ALA A 190 -37.89 -58.98 30.85
C ALA A 190 -38.54 -59.68 29.65
N SER A 191 -37.72 -60.32 28.80
CA SER A 191 -37.78 -61.79 28.63
C SER A 191 -36.53 -62.35 27.92
N ASN A 192 -35.73 -63.11 28.68
CA ASN A 192 -34.90 -64.28 28.40
C ASN A 192 -34.52 -64.65 26.93
N GLN A 193 -33.21 -64.82 26.64
CA GLN A 193 -32.51 -66.13 26.64
C GLN A 193 -31.03 -66.03 26.17
N GLU A 194 -30.13 -66.43 27.07
CA GLU A 194 -28.93 -67.29 26.93
C GLU A 194 -27.89 -67.14 25.78
N LEU A 195 -26.64 -66.91 26.23
CA LEU A 195 -25.32 -67.47 25.80
C LEU A 195 -24.66 -66.98 24.48
N ASP A 196 -23.55 -66.23 24.59
CA ASP A 196 -22.13 -66.67 24.37
C ASP A 196 -21.18 -65.45 24.19
N PRO A 197 -19.88 -65.49 24.62
CA PRO A 197 -19.03 -64.32 24.78
C PRO A 197 -18.14 -64.08 23.56
N SER A 198 -18.53 -63.15 22.70
CA SER A 198 -17.56 -62.41 21.88
C SER A 198 -18.22 -61.19 21.25
N THR A 199 -17.51 -60.05 21.29
CA THR A 199 -17.83 -58.78 20.59
C THR A 199 -18.58 -57.71 21.38
N GLU A 200 -18.12 -57.35 22.58
CA GLU A 200 -18.56 -56.13 23.30
C GLU A 200 -17.66 -54.90 23.04
N VAL A 201 -17.24 -54.67 21.80
CA VAL A 201 -16.43 -53.46 21.44
C VAL A 201 -17.22 -52.49 20.54
N ALA A 202 -18.21 -52.98 19.79
CA ALA A 202 -18.96 -52.19 18.83
C ALA A 202 -19.90 -51.09 19.40
N PRO A 203 -20.63 -51.27 20.52
CA PRO A 203 -21.68 -50.30 20.89
C PRO A 203 -21.14 -48.96 21.42
N VAL A 204 -19.96 -48.97 22.08
CA VAL A 204 -19.33 -47.77 22.64
C VAL A 204 -18.67 -46.93 21.53
N GLU A 205 -18.01 -47.58 20.57
CA GLU A 205 -17.44 -46.89 19.40
C GLU A 205 -18.53 -46.23 18.54
N ILE A 206 -19.66 -46.91 18.34
CA ILE A 206 -20.80 -46.35 17.61
C ILE A 206 -21.39 -45.12 18.32
N GLN A 207 -21.52 -45.16 19.65
CA GLN A 207 -21.95 -43.99 20.43
C GLN A 207 -20.96 -42.82 20.35
N ASN A 208 -19.66 -43.09 20.43
CA ASN A 208 -18.62 -42.06 20.32
C ASN A 208 -18.61 -41.41 18.92
N LEU A 209 -18.83 -42.19 17.86
CA LEU A 209 -18.92 -41.68 16.50
C LEU A 209 -20.18 -40.82 16.29
N LEU A 210 -21.30 -41.17 16.92
CA LEU A 210 -22.52 -40.34 16.88
C LEU A 210 -22.32 -39.02 17.62
N HIS A 211 -21.70 -39.02 18.79
CA HIS A 211 -21.35 -37.78 19.50
C HIS A 211 -20.38 -36.93 18.69
N ARG A 212 -19.38 -37.57 18.06
CA ARG A 212 -18.40 -36.87 17.20
C ARG A 212 -19.05 -36.27 15.95
N LYS A 213 -20.03 -36.96 15.36
CA LYS A 213 -20.82 -36.45 14.25
C LYS A 213 -21.63 -35.23 14.66
N GLU A 214 -22.27 -35.26 15.83
CA GLU A 214 -23.05 -34.12 16.35
C GLU A 214 -22.15 -32.90 16.64
N GLU A 215 -20.96 -33.11 17.21
CA GLU A 215 -19.95 -32.05 17.39
C GLU A 215 -19.52 -31.43 16.05
N LEU A 216 -19.23 -32.27 15.06
CA LEU A 216 -18.82 -31.83 13.73
C LEU A 216 -19.95 -31.06 13.02
N GLU A 217 -21.20 -31.52 13.12
CA GLU A 217 -22.35 -30.81 12.58
C GLU A 217 -22.54 -29.45 13.26
N LYS A 218 -22.33 -29.36 14.58
CA LYS A 218 -22.39 -28.10 15.33
C LYS A 218 -21.27 -27.14 14.91
N ARG A 219 -20.05 -27.64 14.68
CA ARG A 219 -18.92 -26.86 14.18
C ARG A 219 -19.17 -26.36 12.76
N HIS A 220 -19.68 -27.22 11.88
CA HIS A 220 -20.05 -26.86 10.52
C HIS A 220 -21.15 -25.77 10.49
N ARG A 221 -22.20 -25.90 11.30
CA ARG A 221 -23.26 -24.87 11.42
C ARG A 221 -22.74 -23.54 11.99
N ARG A 222 -21.69 -23.54 12.82
CA ARG A 222 -21.04 -22.30 13.30
C ARG A 222 -20.22 -21.65 12.20
N GLN A 223 -19.43 -22.44 11.48
CA GLN A 223 -18.62 -21.96 10.36
C GLN A 223 -19.49 -21.40 9.24
N GLU A 224 -20.62 -22.06 8.93
CA GLU A 224 -21.56 -21.60 7.91
C GLU A 224 -22.25 -20.30 8.32
N ARG A 225 -22.65 -20.14 9.59
CA ARG A 225 -23.19 -18.87 10.10
C ARG A 225 -22.15 -17.75 10.08
N HIS A 226 -20.90 -18.04 10.42
CA HIS A 226 -19.81 -17.07 10.33
C HIS A 226 -19.57 -16.65 8.87
N ARG A 227 -19.51 -17.62 7.94
CA ARG A 227 -19.39 -17.37 6.50
C ARG A 227 -20.52 -16.51 5.96
N GLN A 228 -21.76 -16.81 6.35
CA GLN A 228 -22.94 -16.01 5.97
C GLN A 228 -22.89 -14.60 6.55
N ARG A 229 -22.41 -14.42 7.78
CA ARG A 229 -22.24 -13.10 8.40
C ARG A 229 -21.17 -12.28 7.70
N VAL A 230 -20.03 -12.89 7.35
CA VAL A 230 -18.96 -12.25 6.57
C VAL A 230 -19.49 -11.85 5.19
N GLN A 231 -20.19 -12.75 4.49
CA GLN A 231 -20.80 -12.42 3.20
C GLN A 231 -21.86 -11.33 3.29
N ALA A 232 -22.65 -11.27 4.37
CA ALA A 232 -23.62 -10.21 4.60
C ALA A 232 -22.94 -8.85 4.82
N ILE A 233 -21.86 -8.80 5.61
CA ILE A 233 -21.05 -7.59 5.80
C ILE A 233 -20.46 -7.11 4.47
N LEU A 234 -19.91 -8.02 3.67
CA LEU A 234 -19.35 -7.70 2.36
C LEU A 234 -20.42 -7.21 1.36
N ARG A 235 -21.67 -7.69 1.46
CA ARG A 235 -22.78 -7.24 0.62
C ARG A 235 -23.32 -5.87 1.05
N ASP A 236 -23.36 -5.57 2.34
CA ASP A 236 -23.85 -4.28 2.87
C ASP A 236 -22.83 -3.14 2.73
N SER A 237 -21.54 -3.44 2.56
CA SER A 237 -20.50 -2.43 2.35
C SER A 237 -20.40 -2.00 0.88
N VAL A 238 -21.45 -1.38 0.33
CA VAL A 238 -21.44 -0.68 -0.99
C VAL A 238 -21.05 0.80 -0.83
N VAL A 239 -20.37 1.15 0.26
CA VAL A 239 -19.80 2.49 0.45
C VAL A 239 -18.30 2.38 0.25
N SER A 240 -17.83 2.65 -0.96
CA SER A 240 -16.42 2.86 -1.24
C SER A 240 -15.98 4.15 -0.54
N VAL A 241 -15.33 4.02 0.62
CA VAL A 241 -14.69 5.16 1.30
C VAL A 241 -13.35 5.40 0.61
N GLU A 242 -13.30 6.41 -0.26
CA GLU A 242 -12.06 6.87 -0.87
C GLU A 242 -11.41 7.92 0.06
N ILE A 243 -10.12 7.74 0.36
CA ILE A 243 -9.35 8.66 1.21
C ILE A 243 -8.42 9.49 0.32
N GLU A 244 -8.71 10.79 0.18
CA GLU A 244 -7.76 11.74 -0.41
C GLU A 244 -6.70 12.11 0.65
N VAL A 245 -5.45 11.69 0.44
CA VAL A 245 -4.35 11.96 1.37
C VAL A 245 -3.63 13.25 0.97
N LYS A 246 -3.81 14.31 1.76
CA LYS A 246 -3.04 15.57 1.68
C LYS A 246 -2.19 15.71 2.95
N PRO A 247 -0.94 15.23 2.95
CA PRO A 247 -0.12 15.24 4.16
C PRO A 247 0.16 16.68 4.60
N HIS A 248 -0.24 17.00 5.83
CA HIS A 248 0.03 18.29 6.46
C HIS A 248 0.44 18.09 7.92
N ASN A 249 -0.36 17.34 8.67
CA ASN A 249 -0.03 16.93 10.03
C ASN A 249 0.66 15.57 10.00
N LEU A 250 1.91 15.52 10.46
CA LEU A 250 2.70 14.30 10.54
C LEU A 250 2.84 13.89 11.99
N VAL A 251 2.48 12.65 12.33
CA VAL A 251 2.52 12.12 13.69
C VAL A 251 3.69 11.15 13.81
N PRO A 252 4.88 11.59 14.28
CA PRO A 252 6.02 10.70 14.48
C PRO A 252 5.86 9.83 15.73
N ASP A 253 6.34 8.59 15.67
CA ASP A 253 6.51 7.72 16.84
C ASP A 253 7.88 7.97 17.52
N THR A 254 8.20 7.22 18.56
CA THR A 254 9.48 7.34 19.27
C THR A 254 10.66 6.95 18.39
N ASN A 255 10.55 5.90 17.59
CA ASN A 255 11.65 5.43 16.73
C ASN A 255 12.01 6.45 15.65
N CYS A 256 11.04 7.21 15.13
CA CYS A 256 11.29 8.33 14.24
C CYS A 256 12.29 9.34 14.82
N PHE A 257 12.21 9.62 16.12
CA PHE A 257 13.14 10.53 16.80
C PHE A 257 14.50 9.89 17.12
N ILE A 258 14.55 8.58 17.32
CA ILE A 258 15.81 7.88 17.59
C ILE A 258 16.63 7.72 16.31
N ASP A 259 15.99 7.27 15.22
CA ASP A 259 16.68 6.89 13.99
C ASP A 259 16.74 8.01 12.95
N TYR A 260 15.74 8.91 12.93
CA TYR A 260 15.52 9.86 11.83
C TYR A 260 15.41 11.32 12.28
N LEU A 261 16.03 11.69 13.41
CA LEU A 261 15.97 13.05 13.97
C LEU A 261 16.36 14.14 12.95
N SER A 262 17.41 13.90 12.16
CA SER A 262 17.90 14.87 11.18
C SER A 262 16.87 15.15 10.08
N GLN A 263 16.15 14.13 9.63
CA GLN A 263 15.10 14.24 8.62
C GLN A 263 13.89 14.97 9.19
N LEU A 264 13.50 14.68 10.44
CA LEU A 264 12.45 15.41 11.14
C LEU A 264 12.77 16.90 11.28
N GLN A 265 14.03 17.25 11.56
CA GLN A 265 14.47 18.65 11.61
C GLN A 265 14.33 19.36 10.26
N ILE A 266 14.71 18.70 9.16
CA ILE A 266 14.53 19.23 7.81
C ILE A 266 13.05 19.46 7.51
N ILE A 267 12.20 18.48 7.83
CA ILE A 267 10.74 18.58 7.62
C ILE A 267 10.15 19.75 8.43
N ALA A 268 10.53 19.88 9.70
CA ALA A 268 10.04 20.96 10.56
C ALA A 268 10.49 22.36 10.11
N GLN A 269 11.58 22.45 9.33
CA GLN A 269 12.10 23.70 8.78
C GLN A 269 11.67 23.94 7.33
N ALA A 270 11.03 22.97 6.69
CA ALA A 270 10.62 23.07 5.30
C ALA A 270 9.44 24.05 5.12
N GLY A 271 9.67 25.10 4.34
CA GLY A 271 8.66 26.08 3.94
C GLY A 271 9.11 27.53 4.16
N PRO A 272 8.36 28.51 3.60
CA PRO A 272 8.58 29.93 3.90
C PRO A 272 8.46 30.22 5.41
N ALA A 273 9.19 31.23 5.92
CA ALA A 273 9.24 31.58 7.35
C ALA A 273 7.87 31.87 8.02
N GLN A 274 6.80 32.03 7.24
CA GLN A 274 5.43 32.28 7.71
C GLN A 274 4.49 31.08 7.50
N GLN A 275 4.89 30.04 6.74
CA GLN A 275 4.07 28.87 6.41
C GLN A 275 4.95 27.63 6.28
N HIS A 276 4.71 26.63 7.12
CA HIS A 276 5.36 25.32 6.98
C HIS A 276 4.54 24.41 6.08
N TYR A 277 5.21 23.67 5.19
CA TYR A 277 4.52 22.67 4.35
C TYR A 277 3.92 21.56 5.20
N TYR A 278 4.62 21.17 6.26
CA TYR A 278 4.23 20.12 7.20
C TYR A 278 4.36 20.60 8.64
N THR A 279 3.50 20.09 9.51
CA THR A 279 3.56 20.28 10.96
C THR A 279 3.79 18.92 11.61
N LEU A 280 4.87 18.79 12.39
CA LEU A 280 5.10 17.62 13.24
C LEU A 280 4.19 17.72 14.48
N MET A 281 3.24 16.81 14.59
CA MET A 281 2.26 16.70 15.67
C MET A 281 2.69 15.58 16.62
N VAL A 282 3.49 15.91 17.63
CA VAL A 282 4.17 14.97 18.51
C VAL A 282 3.25 14.52 19.65
N PRO A 283 2.87 13.24 19.72
CA PRO A 283 2.06 12.73 20.83
C PRO A 283 2.78 12.85 22.18
N LEU A 284 2.05 13.19 23.24
CA LEU A 284 2.64 13.27 24.58
C LEU A 284 3.24 11.95 25.07
N VAL A 285 2.69 10.81 24.65
CA VAL A 285 3.24 9.49 24.98
C VAL A 285 4.66 9.31 24.44
N VAL A 286 4.93 9.80 23.22
CA VAL A 286 6.27 9.77 22.61
C VAL A 286 7.24 10.64 23.39
N LEU A 287 6.80 11.81 23.86
CA LEU A 287 7.61 12.65 24.76
C LEU A 287 7.94 11.93 26.08
N LYS A 288 6.96 11.28 26.71
CA LYS A 288 7.16 10.50 27.95
C LYS A 288 8.17 9.37 27.72
N GLU A 289 8.08 8.67 26.59
CA GLU A 289 9.02 7.61 26.24
C GLU A 289 10.44 8.14 26.02
N LEU A 290 10.61 9.22 25.26
CA LEU A 290 11.92 9.85 25.05
C LEU A 290 12.55 10.33 26.36
N GLU A 291 11.74 10.87 27.29
CA GLU A 291 12.21 11.21 28.63
C GLU A 291 12.63 9.98 29.43
N GLY A 292 11.89 8.88 29.32
CA GLY A 292 12.25 7.58 29.92
C GLY A 292 13.56 7.02 29.35
N LEU A 293 13.73 7.06 28.02
CA LEU A 293 14.93 6.61 27.33
C LEU A 293 16.15 7.46 27.69
N ALA A 294 16.00 8.79 27.77
CA ALA A 294 17.06 9.70 28.17
C ALA A 294 17.50 9.51 29.64
N ARG A 295 16.57 9.08 30.51
CA ARG A 295 16.83 8.81 31.95
C ARG A 295 17.37 7.41 32.23
N ARG A 296 17.10 6.41 31.36
CA ARG A 296 17.54 5.01 31.52
C ARG A 296 19.06 4.83 31.70
N GLY A 297 19.88 5.83 31.38
CA GLY A 297 21.31 5.83 31.65
C GLY A 297 21.75 6.12 33.10
N LYS A 298 20.84 6.43 34.04
CA LYS A 298 21.21 6.84 35.41
C LYS A 298 20.57 6.08 36.57
N ASP A 299 19.57 5.21 36.34
CA ASP A 299 18.74 4.71 37.45
C ASP A 299 18.30 3.23 37.27
N ARG A 300 19.26 2.33 37.05
CA ARG A 300 18.99 0.90 36.84
C ARG A 300 19.81 -0.04 37.74
N ASP A 301 19.90 0.28 39.02
CA ASP A 301 20.51 -0.62 40.00
C ASP A 301 19.62 -1.83 40.38
N TYR A 302 18.37 -1.97 39.93
CA TYR A 302 17.45 -2.95 40.55
C TYR A 302 16.55 -3.83 39.67
N ILE A 303 16.64 -3.86 38.33
CA ILE A 303 15.84 -4.83 37.54
C ILE A 303 16.65 -5.45 36.39
N PRO A 304 16.92 -6.78 36.41
CA PRO A 304 17.57 -7.48 35.32
C PRO A 304 16.55 -7.73 34.19
N LEU A 305 16.69 -6.99 33.10
CA LEU A 305 16.06 -7.26 31.81
C LEU A 305 17.14 -7.77 30.85
N PRO A 306 16.78 -8.50 29.77
CA PRO A 306 17.74 -9.20 28.91
C PRO A 306 18.83 -8.26 28.38
N PRO A 307 20.01 -8.80 28.03
CA PRO A 307 21.20 -8.02 27.74
C PRO A 307 20.99 -7.22 26.45
N VAL A 308 20.45 -6.01 26.58
CA VAL A 308 20.59 -4.99 25.55
C VAL A 308 22.05 -4.58 25.60
N ASP A 309 22.72 -4.63 24.45
CA ASP A 309 24.09 -4.15 24.31
C ASP A 309 24.22 -2.76 24.99
N PRO A 310 25.07 -2.64 26.03
CA PRO A 310 25.24 -1.39 26.77
C PRO A 310 25.60 -0.21 25.86
N GLU A 311 26.33 -0.48 24.77
CA GLU A 311 26.69 0.53 23.79
C GLU A 311 25.46 1.02 23.00
N HIS A 312 24.61 0.08 22.55
CA HIS A 312 23.35 0.41 21.90
C HIS A 312 22.41 1.19 22.83
N ALA A 313 22.27 0.78 24.10
CA ALA A 313 21.44 1.49 25.07
C ALA A 313 21.93 2.93 25.32
N ALA A 314 23.25 3.15 25.38
CA ALA A 314 23.85 4.48 25.49
C ALA A 314 23.58 5.34 24.24
N LYS A 315 23.70 4.76 23.04
CA LYS A 315 23.38 5.43 21.77
C LYS A 315 21.92 5.88 21.73
N VAL A 316 20.98 5.00 22.08
CA VAL A 316 19.54 5.33 22.13
C VAL A 316 19.25 6.42 23.16
N ALA A 317 19.87 6.35 24.35
CA ALA A 317 19.70 7.38 25.38
C ALA A 317 20.22 8.75 24.92
N GLU A 318 21.34 8.80 24.19
CA GLU A 318 21.89 10.04 23.65
C GLU A 318 21.03 10.59 22.51
N ALA A 319 20.55 9.74 21.60
CA ALA A 319 19.60 10.12 20.56
C ALA A 319 18.31 10.70 21.17
N ALA A 320 17.78 10.08 22.22
CA ALA A 320 16.61 10.58 22.95
C ALA A 320 16.85 11.96 23.58
N LYS A 321 18.05 12.23 24.12
CA LYS A 321 18.40 13.57 24.63
C LYS A 321 18.42 14.62 23.52
N LEU A 322 19.03 14.31 22.38
CA LEU A 322 19.08 15.21 21.22
C LEU A 322 17.67 15.51 20.69
N ALA A 323 16.81 14.49 20.62
CA ALA A 323 15.40 14.65 20.26
C ALA A 323 14.66 15.57 21.24
N LEU A 324 14.83 15.40 22.56
CA LEU A 324 14.23 16.28 23.56
C LEU A 324 14.72 17.73 23.47
N VAL A 325 16.00 17.94 23.15
CA VAL A 325 16.53 19.29 22.91
C VAL A 325 15.85 19.94 21.71
N PHE A 326 15.71 19.19 20.61
CA PHE A 326 14.99 19.65 19.42
C PHE A 326 13.54 19.99 19.73
N LEU A 327 12.80 19.11 20.40
CA LEU A 327 11.39 19.32 20.74
C LEU A 327 11.19 20.53 21.68
N ARG A 328 12.17 20.82 22.55
CA ARG A 328 12.16 21.99 23.44
C ARG A 328 12.56 23.30 22.76
N SER A 329 13.16 23.26 21.56
CA SER A 329 13.60 24.45 20.83
C SER A 329 12.47 25.33 20.28
N ARG A 330 11.21 24.87 20.38
CA ARG A 330 9.99 25.58 19.94
C ARG A 330 10.02 26.00 18.47
N SER A 331 10.47 25.09 17.61
CA SER A 331 10.36 25.27 16.16
C SER A 331 8.88 25.45 15.76
N PRO A 332 8.54 26.47 14.94
CA PRO A 332 7.16 26.72 14.53
C PRO A 332 6.52 25.58 13.71
N GLY A 333 7.34 24.69 13.12
CA GLY A 333 6.89 23.46 12.46
C GLY A 333 6.64 22.26 13.39
N VAL A 334 6.71 22.43 14.71
CA VAL A 334 6.54 21.35 15.71
C VAL A 334 5.50 21.73 16.76
N ARG A 335 4.58 20.82 17.04
CA ARG A 335 3.52 20.97 18.05
C ARG A 335 3.38 19.69 18.87
N CYS A 336 3.20 19.83 20.17
CA CYS A 336 2.89 18.70 21.04
C CYS A 336 1.38 18.54 21.17
N VAL A 337 0.89 17.30 21.17
CA VAL A 337 -0.54 16.99 21.15
C VAL A 337 -0.94 15.91 22.15
N THR A 338 -2.11 16.11 22.76
CA THR A 338 -2.77 15.14 23.63
C THR A 338 -3.36 13.97 22.83
N SER A 339 -3.70 12.86 23.48
CA SER A 339 -4.49 11.76 22.87
C SER A 339 -5.84 12.26 22.35
N ARG A 340 -6.39 13.31 22.98
CA ARG A 340 -7.62 14.01 22.58
C ARG A 340 -7.43 14.99 21.41
N GLY A 341 -6.21 15.15 20.87
CA GLY A 341 -5.93 16.03 19.72
C GLY A 341 -5.79 17.52 20.05
N THR A 342 -5.70 17.89 21.32
CA THR A 342 -5.47 19.27 21.76
C THR A 342 -3.99 19.63 21.63
N VAL A 343 -3.70 20.74 20.95
CA VAL A 343 -2.34 21.28 20.83
C VAL A 343 -1.93 21.96 22.13
N ILE A 344 -0.77 21.58 22.67
CA ILE A 344 -0.19 22.18 23.86
C ILE A 344 0.91 23.17 23.44
N HIS A 345 0.70 24.44 23.81
CA HIS A 345 1.63 25.53 23.48
C HIS A 345 2.69 25.80 24.54
N THR A 346 2.54 25.21 25.74
CA THR A 346 3.35 25.52 26.92
C THR A 346 4.31 24.37 27.22
N SER A 347 5.54 24.70 27.63
CA SER A 347 6.59 23.75 28.08
C SER A 347 6.29 23.09 29.43
N ALA A 348 5.18 23.46 30.08
CA ALA A 348 4.66 22.75 31.23
C ALA A 348 3.94 21.53 30.69
N PHE A 349 4.68 20.42 30.60
CA PHE A 349 4.19 19.10 30.22
C PHE A 349 3.09 18.70 31.22
N ALA A 350 1.85 19.11 30.94
CA ALA A 350 0.71 18.71 31.73
C ALA A 350 0.62 17.19 31.61
N MET A 351 0.72 16.51 32.75
CA MET A 351 0.48 15.08 32.81
C MET A 351 -0.94 14.85 32.26
N GLU A 352 -1.05 14.18 31.11
CA GLU A 352 -2.31 13.54 30.79
C GLU A 352 -2.57 12.49 31.86
N GLU A 353 -3.72 12.60 32.52
CA GLU A 353 -4.27 11.54 33.36
C GLU A 353 -4.47 10.31 32.47
N ASP A 354 -3.65 9.29 32.68
CA ASP A 354 -3.81 7.97 32.06
C ASP A 354 -5.15 7.40 32.55
N SER A 355 -6.19 7.63 31.76
CA SER A 355 -7.58 7.31 32.14
C SER A 355 -7.93 5.84 31.88
N GLU A 356 -7.08 5.11 31.15
CA GLU A 356 -7.32 3.72 30.75
C GLU A 356 -6.05 2.88 30.96
N GLN A 357 -6.15 1.91 31.86
CA GLN A 357 -5.02 1.25 32.50
C GLN A 357 -4.38 0.12 31.66
N ASP A 358 -4.87 -0.10 30.42
CA ASP A 358 -4.46 -1.18 29.51
C ASP A 358 -4.14 -0.74 28.07
N GLU A 359 -4.17 0.55 27.74
CA GLU A 359 -3.82 1.02 26.39
C GLU A 359 -2.31 1.00 26.13
N ARG A 360 -1.88 0.40 25.01
CA ARG A 360 -0.47 0.45 24.59
C ARG A 360 -0.12 1.85 24.10
N ASN A 361 1.18 2.15 24.10
CA ASN A 361 1.65 3.44 23.60
C ASN A 361 1.33 3.63 22.11
N ASP A 362 1.33 2.54 21.32
CA ASP A 362 0.87 2.55 19.92
C ASP A 362 -0.61 2.93 19.80
N ASP A 363 -1.47 2.40 20.67
CA ASP A 363 -2.90 2.73 20.70
C ASP A 363 -3.11 4.22 21.00
N LYS A 364 -2.29 4.79 21.89
CA LYS A 364 -2.30 6.23 22.20
C LYS A 364 -1.86 7.07 21.01
N ILE A 365 -0.84 6.64 20.25
CA ILE A 365 -0.38 7.33 19.03
C ILE A 365 -1.45 7.28 17.93
N LEU A 366 -2.08 6.12 17.74
CA LEU A 366 -3.19 5.95 16.79
C LEU A 366 -4.40 6.79 17.20
N THR A 367 -4.74 6.81 18.49
CA THR A 367 -5.82 7.63 19.04
C THR A 367 -5.56 9.12 18.84
N THR A 368 -4.33 9.59 19.06
CA THR A 368 -3.92 10.96 18.70
C THR A 368 -4.15 11.23 17.21
N SER A 369 -3.73 10.31 16.33
CA SER A 369 -3.88 10.45 14.88
C SER A 369 -5.35 10.57 14.46
N LEU A 370 -6.22 9.71 15.00
CA LEU A 370 -7.67 9.74 14.76
C LEU A 370 -8.32 11.03 15.27
N SER A 371 -7.91 11.51 16.46
CA SER A 371 -8.41 12.77 17.03
C SER A 371 -8.04 13.97 16.15
N LEU A 372 -6.84 13.98 15.57
CA LEU A 372 -6.41 15.02 14.64
C LEU A 372 -7.20 15.00 13.32
N CYS A 373 -7.56 13.83 12.81
CA CYS A 373 -8.42 13.71 11.63
C CYS A 373 -9.82 14.31 11.87
N ARG A 374 -10.39 14.07 13.08
CA ARG A 374 -11.72 14.56 13.46
C ARG A 374 -11.79 16.08 13.65
N SER A 375 -10.71 16.72 14.08
CA SER A 375 -10.66 18.18 14.25
C SER A 375 -10.51 18.90 12.92
N SER A 376 -9.72 18.37 11.97
CA SER A 376 -9.54 18.93 10.63
C SER A 376 -10.80 18.94 9.76
N GLY A 377 -11.78 18.07 10.04
CA GLY A 377 -13.05 18.03 9.31
C GLY A 377 -14.01 19.18 9.61
N ARG A 378 -13.81 19.93 10.72
CA ARG A 378 -14.69 21.05 11.10
C ARG A 378 -14.32 22.39 10.46
N ASP A 379 -13.08 22.54 9.99
CA ASP A 379 -12.61 23.79 9.38
C ASP A 379 -12.93 23.90 7.88
N GLN A 380 -13.34 22.81 7.22
CA GLN A 380 -13.71 22.81 5.80
C GLN A 380 -15.18 23.11 5.52
N SER A 381 -15.99 23.37 6.55
CA SER A 381 -17.41 23.71 6.41
C SER A 381 -17.68 25.20 6.62
N LYS A 382 -17.00 26.07 5.87
CA LYS A 382 -17.47 27.44 5.62
C LYS A 382 -17.33 27.75 4.13
N PRO A 383 -18.43 28.14 3.46
CA PRO A 383 -18.42 28.46 2.04
C PRO A 383 -17.60 29.71 1.73
#